data_AF-A0AAE0DR31-F1
#
_entry.id   AF-A0AAE0DR31-F1
#
_cell.length_a   1.000
_cell.length_b   1.000
_cell.length_c   1.000
_cell.angle_alpha   90.00
_cell.angle_beta   90.00
_cell.angle_gamma   90.00
#
_symmetry.space_group_name_H-M   'P 1'
#
loop_
_entity.id
_entity.type
_entity.pdbx_description
1 polymer ?
#
loop_
_entity_poly.entity_id
_entity_poly.type
_entity_poly.pdbx_seq_one_letter_code
_entity_poly.pdbx_strand_id
1 'polypeptide(L)'
;MVLSKTASDSDESIHSTFASRYVRTSLPRFKMPENSIPKDAAYQIINDELMLDGNPRTQKQAVGVGTVGSSEAIMLDGLAFKRKWQNTRKAQGLPYDKPNIVTGANVQVCWEKFARYFEVELKEVKLSEGWDTPIHVDAASGGFIAPFIYPELEWDFRLPLVKSINVSGHKYGLVYAGIGWVIWRSKEDLPEELIFHINYLGADQPTFTLNFSKGSSQVIAQYYQLIRLGFEGYRNVMENCHENAMVLKQGLEKTGRFNIVSKDDGVPLVAFSLKDNKRHDEFEVAEMLRRFGWIVPAYTMPADAQHVTVPTEWKEWQEN
;
A
#
# COMPACT_ATOMS: atom_id res chain seq x y z
N MET A 1 8.05 60.61 -30.29
CA MET A 1 9.09 60.73 -29.25
C MET A 1 8.79 59.66 -28.21
N VAL A 2 9.42 58.49 -28.33
CA VAL A 2 9.24 57.36 -27.42
C VAL A 2 10.39 57.42 -26.43
N LEU A 3 10.08 57.56 -25.14
CA LEU A 3 11.06 57.53 -24.07
C LEU A 3 11.52 56.08 -23.89
N SER A 4 12.66 55.72 -24.51
CA SER A 4 13.41 54.54 -24.10
C SER A 4 14.03 54.84 -22.73
N LYS A 5 13.49 54.23 -21.67
CA LYS A 5 14.26 54.08 -20.43
C LYS A 5 15.35 53.05 -20.72
N THR A 6 16.60 53.49 -20.78
CA THR A 6 17.72 52.60 -20.51
C THR A 6 17.46 51.98 -19.14
N ALA A 7 17.43 50.64 -19.06
CA ALA A 7 17.53 49.97 -17.78
C ALA A 7 18.80 50.51 -17.10
N SER A 8 18.64 51.24 -16.01
CA SER A 8 19.75 51.55 -15.14
C SER A 8 20.21 50.24 -14.50
N ASP A 9 21.49 49.93 -14.63
CA ASP A 9 22.18 48.82 -13.97
C ASP A 9 21.99 48.86 -12.44
N SER A 10 20.86 48.34 -11.96
CA SER A 10 20.66 48.09 -10.54
C SER A 10 19.75 46.90 -10.28
N ASP A 11 19.60 45.98 -11.23
CA ASP A 11 19.03 44.66 -10.97
C ASP A 11 20.11 43.62 -10.64
N GLU A 12 21.35 44.07 -10.41
CA GLU A 12 22.30 43.25 -9.67
C GLU A 12 21.84 43.19 -8.21
N SER A 13 21.17 42.09 -7.90
CA SER A 13 20.98 41.60 -6.54
C SER A 13 22.35 41.27 -5.93
N ILE A 14 23.06 42.30 -5.46
CA ILE A 14 24.38 42.18 -4.81
C ILE A 14 24.33 41.45 -3.45
N HIS A 15 23.14 41.16 -2.94
CA HIS A 15 22.96 40.43 -1.69
C HIS A 15 22.96 38.93 -1.95
N SER A 16 23.82 38.19 -1.23
CA SER A 16 23.74 36.73 -1.19
C SER A 16 22.41 36.28 -0.57
N THR A 17 21.96 35.06 -0.90
CA THR A 17 20.67 34.53 -0.46
C THR A 17 20.43 34.68 1.05
N PHE A 18 21.40 34.31 1.88
CA PHE A 18 21.29 34.38 3.35
C PHE A 18 21.46 35.79 3.94
N ALA A 19 22.03 36.73 3.18
CA ALA A 19 22.10 38.15 3.57
C ALA A 19 20.88 38.95 3.08
N SER A 20 20.04 38.35 2.24
CA SER A 20 18.85 38.98 1.67
C SER A 20 17.72 39.11 2.70
N ARG A 21 16.65 39.82 2.32
CA ARG A 21 15.42 39.85 3.13
C ARG A 21 14.60 38.56 3.06
N TYR A 22 14.88 37.66 2.11
CA TYR A 22 14.02 36.53 1.79
C TYR A 22 14.17 35.36 2.76
N VAL A 23 15.33 35.19 3.42
CA VAL A 23 15.53 34.17 4.47
C VAL A 23 15.01 34.61 5.85
N ARG A 24 14.59 35.88 5.98
CA ARG A 24 14.03 36.43 7.23
C ARG A 24 12.53 36.16 7.37
N THR A 25 11.89 35.67 6.31
CA THR A 25 10.48 35.30 6.32
C THR A 25 10.37 33.81 6.06
N SER A 26 9.61 33.10 6.90
CA SER A 26 9.33 31.69 6.69
C SER A 26 8.56 31.47 5.39
N LEU A 27 8.73 30.29 4.79
CA LEU A 27 8.01 29.94 3.56
C LEU A 27 6.49 30.11 3.76
N PRO A 28 5.78 30.77 2.83
CA PRO A 28 4.34 30.94 2.92
C PRO A 28 3.65 29.58 2.89
N ARG A 29 2.85 29.28 3.92
CA ARG A 29 2.22 27.96 4.08
C ARG A 29 0.76 27.88 3.61
N PHE A 30 0.05 29.02 3.50
CA PHE A 30 -1.42 29.02 3.36
C PHE A 30 -2.00 30.01 2.33
N LYS A 31 -1.24 31.01 1.89
CA LYS A 31 -1.64 31.92 0.80
C LYS A 31 -0.47 32.10 -0.16
N MET A 32 -0.78 32.21 -1.45
CA MET A 32 0.23 32.45 -2.48
C MET A 32 0.81 33.86 -2.32
N PRO A 33 2.15 34.04 -2.36
CA PRO A 33 2.76 35.37 -2.32
C PRO A 33 2.31 36.22 -3.50
N GLU A 34 1.96 37.47 -3.24
CA GLU A 34 1.55 38.41 -4.31
C GLU A 34 2.74 38.83 -5.20
N ASN A 35 3.97 38.72 -4.70
CA ASN A 35 5.17 39.14 -5.40
C ASN A 35 6.16 37.98 -5.55
N SER A 36 6.86 37.96 -6.69
CA SER A 36 7.92 36.99 -6.95
C SER A 36 9.15 37.25 -6.08
N ILE A 37 9.88 36.18 -5.75
CA ILE A 37 11.20 36.28 -5.09
C ILE A 37 12.29 35.82 -6.06
N PRO A 38 13.55 36.27 -5.89
CA PRO A 38 14.67 35.82 -6.71
C PRO A 38 14.82 34.29 -6.66
N LYS A 39 15.02 33.68 -7.83
CA LYS A 39 15.09 32.22 -8.01
C LYS A 39 16.10 31.52 -7.09
N ASP A 40 17.25 32.15 -6.84
CA ASP A 40 18.33 31.58 -6.04
C ASP A 40 17.99 31.60 -4.54
N ALA A 41 17.11 32.50 -4.12
CA ALA A 41 16.54 32.49 -2.77
C ALA A 41 15.46 31.42 -2.61
N ALA A 42 14.57 31.27 -3.61
CA ALA A 42 13.55 30.23 -3.59
C ALA A 42 14.17 28.82 -3.56
N TYR A 43 15.15 28.57 -4.43
CA TYR A 43 15.86 27.30 -4.50
C TYR A 43 16.57 26.97 -3.18
N GLN A 44 17.38 27.89 -2.65
CA GLN A 44 18.16 27.61 -1.45
C GLN A 44 17.26 27.33 -0.24
N ILE A 45 16.18 28.08 -0.07
CA ILE A 45 15.28 27.91 1.08
C ILE A 45 14.55 26.55 1.01
N ILE A 46 14.14 26.11 -0.19
CA ILE A 46 13.50 24.80 -0.41
C ILE A 46 14.54 23.67 -0.30
N ASN A 47 15.72 23.85 -0.89
CA ASN A 47 16.80 22.87 -0.89
C ASN A 47 17.36 22.65 0.52
N ASP A 48 17.50 23.70 1.34
CA ASP A 48 17.92 23.56 2.74
C ASP A 48 16.89 22.81 3.58
N GLU A 49 15.60 22.99 3.29
CA GLU A 49 14.53 22.22 3.93
C GLU A 49 14.59 20.73 3.50
N LEU A 50 15.00 20.44 2.26
CA LEU A 50 15.17 19.09 1.72
C LEU A 50 16.49 18.40 2.11
N MET A 51 17.54 19.16 2.46
CA MET A 51 18.85 18.64 2.89
C MET A 51 18.82 17.96 4.27
N LEU A 52 17.68 18.00 4.97
CA LEU A 52 17.44 17.17 6.14
C LEU A 52 17.14 15.69 5.78
N ASP A 53 16.96 15.36 4.50
CA ASP A 53 16.73 13.98 4.04
C ASP A 53 18.06 13.24 3.72
N GLY A 54 18.23 12.01 4.23
CA GLY A 54 19.48 11.22 4.16
C GLY A 54 19.75 10.45 2.84
N ASN A 55 21.02 10.06 2.62
CA ASN A 55 21.54 9.40 1.39
C ASN A 55 21.49 7.84 1.44
N PRO A 56 20.78 7.14 0.52
CA PRO A 56 20.48 5.70 0.67
C PRO A 56 21.35 4.69 -0.11
N ARG A 57 22.50 5.05 -0.69
CA ARG A 57 23.23 4.14 -1.62
C ARG A 57 24.34 3.34 -0.95
N THR A 58 24.13 2.05 -0.63
CA THR A 58 25.14 0.94 -0.61
C THR A 58 24.60 -0.39 -0.01
N GLN A 59 23.50 -0.96 -0.53
CA GLN A 59 23.10 -2.34 -0.17
C GLN A 59 22.61 -3.13 -1.39
N LYS A 60 22.76 -4.47 -1.34
CA LYS A 60 22.20 -5.43 -2.32
C LYS A 60 20.74 -5.06 -2.57
N GLN A 61 20.45 -4.60 -3.77
CA GLN A 61 19.14 -4.01 -4.07
C GLN A 61 18.11 -5.13 -4.17
N ALA A 62 17.11 -5.10 -3.28
CA ALA A 62 15.91 -5.92 -3.43
C ALA A 62 15.20 -5.57 -4.75
N VAL A 63 14.56 -6.55 -5.39
CA VAL A 63 13.78 -6.34 -6.61
C VAL A 63 12.37 -5.95 -6.20
N GLY A 64 12.02 -4.68 -6.31
CA GLY A 64 10.72 -4.19 -5.88
C GLY A 64 10.52 -2.70 -6.17
N VAL A 65 9.28 -2.25 -6.06
CA VAL A 65 8.90 -0.86 -6.36
C VAL A 65 7.88 -0.32 -5.35
N GLY A 66 7.97 0.99 -5.10
CA GLY A 66 6.96 1.74 -4.35
C GLY A 66 5.79 2.14 -5.27
N THR A 67 4.57 1.83 -4.85
CA THR A 67 3.31 2.06 -5.56
C THR A 67 2.42 3.03 -4.79
N VAL A 68 1.29 3.46 -5.36
CA VAL A 68 0.29 4.25 -4.60
C VAL A 68 -0.40 3.41 -3.52
N GLY A 69 -0.44 2.09 -3.70
CA GLY A 69 -1.09 1.15 -2.78
C GLY A 69 -1.11 -0.27 -3.33
N SER A 70 -1.60 -1.22 -2.52
CA SER A 70 -1.69 -2.63 -2.92
C SER A 70 -2.42 -2.86 -4.25
N SER A 71 -3.40 -2.02 -4.63
CA SER A 71 -4.08 -2.18 -5.93
C SER A 71 -3.13 -2.04 -7.13
N GLU A 72 -2.23 -1.06 -7.14
CA GLU A 72 -1.23 -0.94 -8.21
C GLU A 72 -0.19 -2.07 -8.12
N ALA A 73 0.27 -2.38 -6.90
CA ALA A 73 1.19 -3.47 -6.63
C ALA A 73 0.70 -4.83 -7.18
N ILE A 74 -0.57 -5.16 -6.93
CA ILE A 74 -1.22 -6.39 -7.39
C ILE A 74 -1.32 -6.43 -8.91
N MET A 75 -1.65 -5.31 -9.56
CA MET A 75 -1.72 -5.25 -11.02
C MET A 75 -0.35 -5.44 -11.66
N LEU A 76 0.69 -4.81 -11.11
CA LEU A 76 2.07 -4.98 -11.56
C LEU A 76 2.53 -6.43 -11.39
N ASP A 77 2.23 -7.03 -10.24
CA ASP A 77 2.58 -8.41 -9.98
C ASP A 77 1.83 -9.40 -10.88
N GLY A 78 0.52 -9.22 -11.03
CA GLY A 78 -0.28 -10.02 -11.94
C GLY A 78 0.20 -9.92 -13.39
N LEU A 79 0.68 -8.74 -13.82
CA LEU A 79 1.34 -8.57 -15.12
C LEU A 79 2.65 -9.34 -15.21
N ALA A 80 3.48 -9.32 -14.17
CA ALA A 80 4.73 -10.10 -14.09
C ALA A 80 4.44 -11.61 -14.19
N PHE A 81 3.47 -12.12 -13.43
CA PHE A 81 3.03 -13.52 -13.51
C PHE A 81 2.48 -13.88 -14.88
N LYS A 82 1.54 -13.08 -15.40
CA LYS A 82 0.94 -13.32 -16.72
C LYS A 82 2.02 -13.37 -17.80
N ARG A 83 2.96 -12.42 -17.78
CA ARG A 83 4.04 -12.35 -18.77
C ARG A 83 5.01 -13.52 -18.65
N LYS A 84 5.44 -13.87 -17.43
CA LYS A 84 6.29 -15.03 -17.17
C LYS A 84 5.63 -16.33 -17.63
N TRP A 85 4.35 -16.53 -17.32
CA TRP A 85 3.56 -17.67 -17.79
C TRP A 85 3.48 -17.72 -19.33
N GLN A 86 3.19 -16.59 -19.98
CA GLN A 86 3.15 -16.51 -21.45
C GLN A 86 4.49 -16.90 -22.08
N ASN A 87 5.61 -16.41 -21.53
CA ASN A 87 6.94 -16.72 -22.04
C ASN A 87 7.26 -18.21 -21.90
N THR A 88 6.96 -18.81 -20.74
CA THR A 88 7.13 -20.25 -20.53
C THR A 88 6.29 -21.07 -21.51
N ARG A 89 5.01 -20.72 -21.70
CA ARG A 89 4.11 -21.42 -22.63
C ARG A 89 4.59 -21.31 -24.08
N LYS A 90 5.02 -20.12 -24.51
CA LYS A 90 5.59 -19.89 -25.85
C LYS A 90 6.84 -20.72 -26.09
N ALA A 91 7.76 -20.77 -25.12
CA ALA A 91 8.98 -21.57 -25.22
C ALA A 91 8.68 -23.07 -25.35
N GLN A 92 7.55 -23.53 -24.80
CA GLN A 92 7.09 -24.91 -24.89
C GLN A 92 6.20 -25.19 -26.12
N GLY A 93 5.92 -24.20 -26.96
CA GLY A 93 5.01 -24.33 -28.11
C GLY A 93 3.54 -24.55 -27.74
N LEU A 94 3.12 -24.13 -26.53
CA LEU A 94 1.77 -24.33 -26.01
C LEU A 94 0.90 -23.06 -26.13
N PRO A 95 -0.44 -23.17 -26.20
CA PRO A 95 -1.34 -22.00 -26.23
C PRO A 95 -1.18 -21.06 -25.03
N TYR A 96 -1.23 -19.74 -25.24
CA TYR A 96 -0.97 -18.74 -24.18
C TYR A 96 -2.03 -17.62 -24.12
N ASP A 97 -3.21 -17.87 -24.70
CA ASP A 97 -4.31 -16.92 -24.89
C ASP A 97 -5.33 -16.91 -23.74
N LYS A 98 -5.34 -17.94 -22.89
CA LYS A 98 -6.34 -18.11 -21.81
C LYS A 98 -5.69 -18.28 -20.42
N PRO A 99 -5.05 -17.23 -19.87
CA PRO A 99 -4.51 -17.29 -18.52
C PRO A 99 -5.65 -17.32 -17.48
N ASN A 100 -5.37 -17.95 -16.33
CA ASN A 100 -6.23 -17.88 -15.15
C ASN A 100 -5.39 -17.66 -13.89
N ILE A 101 -6.03 -17.15 -12.84
CA ILE A 101 -5.50 -17.05 -11.48
C ILE A 101 -6.46 -17.74 -10.50
N VAL A 102 -5.91 -18.29 -9.42
CA VAL A 102 -6.69 -19.00 -8.40
C VAL A 102 -6.60 -18.23 -7.09
N THR A 103 -7.74 -17.88 -6.49
CA THR A 103 -7.82 -17.16 -5.20
C THR A 103 -8.94 -17.74 -4.32
N GLY A 104 -8.98 -17.35 -3.05
CA GLY A 104 -10.18 -17.56 -2.21
C GLY A 104 -11.33 -16.64 -2.61
N ALA A 105 -12.57 -17.00 -2.26
CA ALA A 105 -13.78 -16.20 -2.50
C ALA A 105 -13.80 -14.86 -1.73
N ASN A 106 -12.91 -14.72 -0.74
CA ASN A 106 -12.72 -13.53 0.07
C ASN A 106 -11.74 -12.52 -0.55
N VAL A 107 -11.31 -12.72 -1.80
CA VAL A 107 -10.36 -11.85 -2.49
C VAL A 107 -10.84 -10.39 -2.57
N GLN A 108 -9.90 -9.43 -2.50
CA GLN A 108 -10.19 -8.00 -2.61
C GLN A 108 -10.49 -7.61 -4.08
N VAL A 109 -11.38 -6.62 -4.28
CA VAL A 109 -11.86 -6.16 -5.59
C VAL A 109 -10.75 -5.79 -6.60
N CYS A 110 -9.54 -5.47 -6.15
CA CYS A 110 -8.38 -5.20 -6.99
C CYS A 110 -8.01 -6.41 -7.87
N TRP A 111 -8.20 -7.63 -7.39
CA TRP A 111 -7.97 -8.85 -8.16
C TRP A 111 -9.04 -9.05 -9.23
N GLU A 112 -10.31 -8.73 -8.94
CA GLU A 112 -11.36 -8.70 -9.95
C GLU A 112 -11.08 -7.64 -11.03
N LYS A 113 -10.59 -6.47 -10.64
CA LYS A 113 -10.15 -5.42 -11.58
C LYS A 113 -8.98 -5.90 -12.43
N PHE A 114 -7.98 -6.53 -11.82
CA PHE A 114 -6.86 -7.12 -12.56
C PHE A 114 -7.36 -8.16 -13.57
N ALA A 115 -8.16 -9.13 -13.12
CA ALA A 115 -8.74 -10.18 -13.95
C ALA A 115 -9.50 -9.60 -15.15
N ARG A 116 -10.34 -8.60 -14.91
CA ARG A 116 -11.14 -7.94 -15.94
C ARG A 116 -10.31 -7.12 -16.91
N TYR A 117 -9.42 -6.26 -16.41
CA TYR A 117 -8.67 -5.32 -17.24
C TYR A 117 -7.55 -5.98 -18.03
N PHE A 118 -7.01 -7.08 -17.52
CA PHE A 118 -5.91 -7.81 -18.15
C PHE A 118 -6.34 -9.17 -18.68
N GLU A 119 -7.63 -9.41 -18.90
CA GLU A 119 -8.16 -10.62 -19.56
C GLU A 119 -7.59 -11.91 -18.94
N VAL A 120 -7.72 -12.04 -17.63
CA VAL A 120 -7.34 -13.23 -16.87
C VAL A 120 -8.60 -13.79 -16.23
N GLU A 121 -8.84 -15.09 -16.41
CA GLU A 121 -9.95 -15.76 -15.76
C GLU A 121 -9.68 -15.87 -14.24
N LEU A 122 -10.58 -15.37 -13.41
CA LEU A 122 -10.52 -15.53 -11.96
C LEU A 122 -11.23 -16.83 -11.57
N LYS A 123 -10.50 -17.77 -10.96
CA LYS A 123 -11.04 -19.03 -10.49
C LYS A 123 -10.98 -19.09 -8.97
N GLU A 124 -12.08 -19.54 -8.38
CA GLU A 124 -12.14 -19.92 -6.98
C GLU A 124 -11.97 -21.44 -6.93
N VAL A 125 -10.82 -21.91 -6.43
CA VAL A 125 -10.54 -23.34 -6.30
C VAL A 125 -9.89 -23.59 -4.96
N LYS A 126 -10.32 -24.67 -4.29
CA LYS A 126 -9.62 -25.18 -3.11
C LYS A 126 -8.25 -25.68 -3.53
N LEU A 127 -7.20 -25.15 -2.91
CA LEU A 127 -5.84 -25.66 -3.09
C LEU A 127 -5.79 -27.13 -2.63
N SER A 128 -5.08 -27.95 -3.37
CA SER A 128 -4.76 -29.34 -3.02
C SER A 128 -3.24 -29.49 -3.00
N GLU A 129 -2.73 -30.46 -2.25
CA GLU A 129 -1.29 -30.74 -2.20
C GLU A 129 -0.76 -31.16 -3.60
N GLY A 130 0.48 -30.78 -3.91
CA GLY A 130 1.18 -31.23 -5.13
C GLY A 130 1.24 -30.24 -6.30
N TRP A 131 0.87 -28.96 -6.10
CA TRP A 131 0.99 -27.93 -7.13
C TRP A 131 2.35 -27.23 -7.06
N ASP A 132 3.10 -27.24 -8.17
CA ASP A 132 4.34 -26.45 -8.34
C ASP A 132 4.09 -25.02 -8.87
N THR A 133 2.84 -24.55 -8.76
CA THR A 133 2.44 -23.23 -9.27
C THR A 133 2.95 -22.14 -8.33
N PRO A 134 3.58 -21.07 -8.85
CA PRO A 134 4.10 -20.01 -7.99
C PRO A 134 2.98 -19.24 -7.29
N ILE A 135 3.30 -18.74 -6.10
CA ILE A 135 2.38 -18.06 -5.19
C ILE A 135 2.74 -16.57 -5.13
N HIS A 136 1.72 -15.73 -5.25
CA HIS A 136 1.74 -14.36 -4.77
C HIS A 136 1.10 -14.29 -3.39
N VAL A 137 1.67 -13.51 -2.47
CA VAL A 137 1.01 -13.22 -1.19
C VAL A 137 0.51 -11.80 -1.17
N ASP A 138 -0.83 -11.65 -1.19
CA ASP A 138 -1.46 -10.37 -0.90
C ASP A 138 -1.41 -10.11 0.61
N ALA A 139 -0.31 -9.51 1.05
CA ALA A 139 -0.08 -9.15 2.45
C ALA A 139 -0.43 -7.67 2.70
N ALA A 140 -1.45 -7.12 2.02
CA ALA A 140 -1.80 -5.71 2.07
C ALA A 140 -1.83 -5.17 3.51
N SER A 141 -2.47 -5.90 4.42
CA SER A 141 -2.53 -5.58 5.85
C SER A 141 -1.46 -6.36 6.63
N GLY A 142 -1.48 -7.70 6.51
CA GLY A 142 -0.66 -8.61 7.30
C GLY A 142 0.85 -8.43 7.17
N GLY A 143 1.33 -7.83 6.06
CA GLY A 143 2.75 -7.65 5.78
C GLY A 143 3.48 -6.71 6.74
N PHE A 144 2.76 -5.82 7.43
CA PHE A 144 3.29 -4.99 8.52
C PHE A 144 2.76 -5.41 9.90
N ILE A 145 2.22 -6.62 10.04
CA ILE A 145 1.77 -7.18 11.33
C ILE A 145 2.58 -8.42 11.67
N ALA A 146 2.49 -9.43 10.79
CA ALA A 146 3.04 -10.75 11.05
C ALA A 146 4.54 -10.75 11.38
N PRO A 147 5.41 -9.96 10.71
CA PRO A 147 6.82 -9.91 11.08
C PRO A 147 7.07 -9.52 12.53
N PHE A 148 6.20 -8.70 13.15
CA PHE A 148 6.47 -8.11 14.45
C PHE A 148 5.90 -8.91 15.62
N ILE A 149 4.69 -9.47 15.46
CA ILE A 149 3.98 -10.21 16.52
C ILE A 149 3.80 -11.72 16.22
N TYR A 150 4.07 -12.17 14.99
CA TYR A 150 4.03 -13.58 14.60
C TYR A 150 5.28 -14.01 13.80
N PRO A 151 6.51 -13.76 14.29
CA PRO A 151 7.73 -13.94 13.50
C PRO A 151 7.97 -15.39 13.05
N GLU A 152 7.50 -16.36 13.83
CA GLU A 152 7.64 -17.80 13.54
C GLU A 152 6.68 -18.29 12.44
N LEU A 153 5.63 -17.52 12.11
CA LEU A 153 4.72 -17.88 11.04
C LEU A 153 5.44 -17.82 9.69
N GLU A 154 5.53 -18.94 8.99
CA GLU A 154 6.07 -19.00 7.64
C GLU A 154 4.97 -18.64 6.63
N TRP A 155 5.02 -17.40 6.13
CA TRP A 155 4.08 -16.90 5.12
C TRP A 155 4.78 -16.16 3.97
N ASP A 156 6.06 -15.83 4.14
CA ASP A 156 6.82 -14.94 3.26
C ASP A 156 7.77 -15.71 2.32
N PHE A 157 8.84 -15.05 1.87
CA PHE A 157 9.86 -15.65 1.00
C PHE A 157 10.66 -16.80 1.63
N ARG A 158 10.42 -17.20 2.89
CA ARG A 158 10.84 -18.50 3.43
C ARG A 158 10.21 -19.66 2.64
N LEU A 159 8.98 -19.49 2.15
CA LEU A 159 8.27 -20.51 1.37
C LEU A 159 8.76 -20.52 -0.10
N PRO A 160 9.28 -21.64 -0.65
CA PRO A 160 9.88 -21.71 -1.99
C PRO A 160 8.97 -21.34 -3.18
N LEU A 161 7.65 -21.45 -3.01
CA LEU A 161 6.68 -21.10 -4.04
C LEU A 161 6.30 -19.61 -4.03
N VAL A 162 6.54 -18.87 -2.94
CA VAL A 162 6.23 -17.43 -2.88
C VAL A 162 7.19 -16.62 -3.75
N LYS A 163 6.74 -16.10 -4.89
CA LYS A 163 7.60 -15.35 -5.83
C LYS A 163 7.47 -13.85 -5.69
N SER A 164 6.41 -13.37 -5.07
CA SER A 164 6.21 -11.95 -4.81
C SER A 164 5.22 -11.73 -3.67
N ILE A 165 5.34 -10.55 -3.05
CA ILE A 165 4.52 -10.12 -1.93
C ILE A 165 4.17 -8.64 -2.12
N ASN A 166 2.91 -8.28 -1.97
CA ASN A 166 2.51 -6.87 -1.84
C ASN A 166 2.21 -6.48 -0.39
N VAL A 167 2.39 -5.21 -0.05
CA VAL A 167 1.94 -4.66 1.25
C VAL A 167 1.54 -3.19 1.11
N SER A 168 0.50 -2.75 1.81
CA SER A 168 0.12 -1.34 1.87
C SER A 168 0.81 -0.63 3.03
N GLY A 169 1.73 0.28 2.72
CA GLY A 169 2.36 1.15 3.73
C GLY A 169 1.35 2.03 4.47
N HIS A 170 0.27 2.43 3.79
CA HIS A 170 -0.80 3.21 4.38
C HIS A 170 -1.86 2.42 5.17
N LYS A 171 -1.63 1.12 5.40
CA LYS A 171 -2.41 0.32 6.35
C LYS A 171 -1.62 0.22 7.65
N TYR A 172 -1.14 -0.97 8.01
CA TYR A 172 -0.32 -1.17 9.20
C TYR A 172 1.15 -0.76 9.02
N GLY A 173 1.53 -0.24 7.85
CA GLY A 173 2.83 0.44 7.66
C GLY A 173 2.88 1.85 8.25
N LEU A 174 1.78 2.33 8.86
CA LEU A 174 1.67 3.55 9.65
C LEU A 174 1.96 4.86 8.90
N VAL A 175 1.64 4.90 7.60
CA VAL A 175 1.71 6.12 6.77
C VAL A 175 0.31 6.55 6.36
N TYR A 176 0.13 7.83 6.02
CA TYR A 176 -1.11 8.29 5.37
C TYR A 176 -1.31 7.64 3.99
N ALA A 177 -2.56 7.67 3.51
CA ALA A 177 -2.94 7.13 2.21
C ALA A 177 -2.03 7.62 1.06
N GLY A 178 -1.65 6.69 0.18
CA GLY A 178 -0.85 6.97 -1.01
C GLY A 178 0.47 6.22 -1.15
N ILE A 179 0.75 5.21 -0.30
CA ILE A 179 1.93 4.34 -0.45
C ILE A 179 1.62 2.84 -0.31
N GLY A 180 2.14 2.04 -1.24
CA GLY A 180 2.20 0.59 -1.18
C GLY A 180 3.53 0.08 -1.72
N TRP A 181 3.75 -1.22 -1.61
CA TRP A 181 5.00 -1.88 -2.00
C TRP A 181 4.69 -3.21 -2.66
N VAL A 182 5.47 -3.56 -3.67
CA VAL A 182 5.57 -4.92 -4.20
C VAL A 182 7.03 -5.30 -4.29
N ILE A 183 7.35 -6.48 -3.77
CA ILE A 183 8.69 -7.06 -3.80
C ILE A 183 8.60 -8.40 -4.52
N TRP A 184 9.55 -8.67 -5.41
CA TRP A 184 9.77 -9.96 -6.04
C TRP A 184 10.93 -10.67 -5.37
N ARG A 185 10.84 -11.99 -5.26
CA ARG A 185 11.86 -12.85 -4.64
C ARG A 185 13.20 -12.70 -5.33
N SER A 186 13.19 -12.65 -6.65
CA SER A 186 14.39 -12.58 -7.48
C SER A 186 14.15 -11.77 -8.76
N LYS A 187 15.22 -11.38 -9.44
CA LYS A 187 15.13 -10.70 -10.74
C LYS A 187 14.39 -11.55 -11.78
N GLU A 188 14.52 -12.87 -11.71
CA GLU A 188 13.86 -13.82 -12.64
C GLU A 188 12.33 -13.85 -12.48
N ASP A 189 11.80 -13.35 -11.37
CA ASP A 189 10.36 -13.25 -11.12
C ASP A 189 9.75 -11.97 -11.71
N LEU A 190 10.57 -11.03 -12.20
CA LEU A 190 10.15 -9.82 -12.90
C LEU A 190 10.67 -9.84 -14.35
N PRO A 191 9.82 -10.16 -15.34
CA PRO A 191 10.23 -10.18 -16.75
C PRO A 191 10.77 -8.82 -17.21
N GLU A 192 11.98 -8.81 -17.78
CA GLU A 192 12.71 -7.59 -18.16
C GLU A 192 11.94 -6.74 -19.17
N GLU A 193 11.17 -7.36 -20.06
CA GLU A 193 10.37 -6.64 -21.07
C GLU A 193 9.21 -5.82 -20.48
N LEU A 194 8.91 -5.97 -19.19
CA LEU A 194 7.97 -5.11 -18.47
C LEU A 194 8.64 -3.87 -17.87
N ILE A 195 9.97 -3.83 -17.81
CA ILE A 195 10.74 -2.73 -17.24
C ILE A 195 10.99 -1.70 -18.34
N PHE A 196 10.55 -0.45 -18.08
CA PHE A 196 10.83 0.69 -18.95
C PHE A 196 12.06 1.43 -18.45
N HIS A 197 12.99 1.69 -19.37
CA HIS A 197 14.22 2.45 -19.12
C HIS A 197 14.03 3.88 -19.60
N ILE A 198 14.05 4.83 -18.65
CA ILE A 198 13.79 6.25 -18.89
C ILE A 198 15.05 7.03 -18.61
N ASN A 199 15.49 7.88 -19.55
CA ASN A 199 16.74 8.62 -19.44
C ASN A 199 16.60 10.15 -19.56
N TYR A 200 15.38 10.68 -19.75
CA TYR A 200 15.17 12.11 -20.03
C TYR A 200 15.40 13.02 -18.79
N LEU A 201 15.55 12.44 -17.60
CA LEU A 201 15.88 13.15 -16.35
C LEU A 201 17.38 13.13 -16.01
N GLY A 202 18.24 12.71 -16.96
CA GLY A 202 19.71 12.85 -16.86
C GLY A 202 20.48 11.57 -16.52
N ALA A 203 19.80 10.46 -16.22
CA ALA A 203 20.39 9.13 -16.09
C ALA A 203 19.34 8.06 -16.40
N ASP A 204 19.78 6.85 -16.77
CA ASP A 204 18.89 5.70 -16.96
C ASP A 204 18.25 5.29 -15.64
N GLN A 205 16.92 5.20 -15.63
CA GLN A 205 16.13 4.81 -14.48
C GLN A 205 15.18 3.68 -14.89
N PRO A 206 15.35 2.46 -14.33
CA PRO A 206 14.41 1.37 -14.55
C PRO A 206 13.11 1.66 -13.79
N THR A 207 12.00 1.63 -14.50
CA THR A 207 10.67 1.91 -13.96
C THR A 207 9.71 0.77 -14.32
N PHE A 208 8.95 0.32 -13.32
CA PHE A 208 7.85 -0.61 -13.51
C PHE A 208 6.69 -0.18 -12.62
N THR A 209 5.95 0.81 -13.10
CA THR A 209 4.80 1.40 -12.40
C THR A 209 3.67 1.68 -13.39
N LEU A 210 2.42 1.66 -12.92
CA LEU A 210 1.28 2.08 -13.76
C LEU A 210 1.13 3.60 -13.73
N ASN A 211 1.46 4.21 -12.59
CA ASN A 211 1.51 5.65 -12.44
C ASN A 211 2.84 6.22 -12.95
N PHE A 212 2.81 7.51 -13.29
CA PHE A 212 4.00 8.27 -13.65
C PHE A 212 4.32 9.32 -12.58
N SER A 213 3.97 10.59 -12.81
CA SER A 213 4.13 11.66 -11.81
C SER A 213 3.27 11.38 -10.58
N LYS A 214 3.90 11.37 -9.40
CA LYS A 214 3.23 11.26 -8.09
C LYS A 214 4.06 11.95 -7.02
N GLY A 215 3.42 12.28 -5.89
CA GLY A 215 4.12 12.82 -4.72
C GLY A 215 5.08 11.79 -4.12
N SER A 216 6.23 12.26 -3.62
CA SER A 216 7.21 11.44 -2.90
C SER A 216 7.06 11.51 -1.38
N SER A 217 6.15 12.34 -0.87
CA SER A 217 5.99 12.59 0.57
C SER A 217 5.65 11.31 1.34
N GLN A 218 4.84 10.41 0.79
CA GLN A 218 4.53 9.15 1.46
C GLN A 218 5.70 8.15 1.46
N VAL A 219 6.60 8.21 0.47
CA VAL A 219 7.84 7.41 0.48
C VAL A 219 8.76 7.92 1.60
N ILE A 220 8.92 9.24 1.70
CA ILE A 220 9.69 9.89 2.78
C ILE A 220 9.08 9.55 4.14
N ALA A 221 7.76 9.64 4.28
CA ALA A 221 7.05 9.29 5.51
C ALA A 221 7.18 7.80 5.86
N GLN A 222 7.15 6.89 4.88
CA GLN A 222 7.40 5.47 5.16
C GLN A 222 8.81 5.25 5.68
N TYR A 223 9.81 5.86 5.06
CA TYR A 223 11.19 5.77 5.50
C TYR A 223 11.36 6.33 6.91
N TYR A 224 10.75 7.49 7.20
CA TYR A 224 10.68 8.05 8.55
C TYR A 224 10.12 7.03 9.55
N GLN A 225 8.97 6.42 9.29
CA GLN A 225 8.38 5.44 10.22
C GLN A 225 9.30 4.23 10.44
N LEU A 226 9.95 3.71 9.38
CA LEU A 226 10.89 2.60 9.48
C LEU A 226 12.08 2.92 10.40
N ILE A 227 12.72 4.07 10.23
CA ILE A 227 13.90 4.45 11.03
C ILE A 227 13.55 4.98 12.43
N ARG A 228 12.37 5.62 12.59
CA ARG A 228 11.93 6.21 13.85
C ARG A 228 11.33 5.20 14.81
N LEU A 229 10.72 4.12 14.31
CA LEU A 229 10.16 3.05 15.13
C LEU A 229 11.12 1.88 15.26
N GLY A 230 11.77 1.49 14.16
CA GLY A 230 12.51 0.23 14.11
C GLY A 230 11.61 -0.97 14.44
N PHE A 231 12.21 -2.15 14.57
CA PHE A 231 11.44 -3.37 14.80
C PHE A 231 10.66 -3.34 16.13
N GLU A 232 11.29 -2.84 17.20
CA GLU A 232 10.67 -2.72 18.53
C GLU A 232 9.46 -1.79 18.51
N GLY A 233 9.59 -0.60 17.89
CA GLY A 233 8.49 0.35 17.82
C GLY A 233 7.29 -0.18 17.04
N TYR A 234 7.52 -0.88 15.91
CA TYR A 234 6.44 -1.54 15.19
C TYR A 234 5.81 -2.65 16.03
N ARG A 235 6.59 -3.51 16.71
CA ARG A 235 6.06 -4.54 17.61
C ARG A 235 5.14 -3.95 18.67
N ASN A 236 5.61 -2.92 19.40
CA ASN A 236 4.82 -2.28 20.45
C ASN A 236 3.50 -1.70 19.91
N VAL A 237 3.50 -1.12 18.70
CA VAL A 237 2.27 -0.62 18.07
C VAL A 237 1.31 -1.77 17.73
N MET A 238 1.82 -2.85 17.13
CA MET A 238 0.99 -3.99 16.73
C MET A 238 0.44 -4.75 17.94
N GLU A 239 1.21 -4.92 19.01
CA GLU A 239 0.75 -5.48 20.29
C GLU A 239 -0.37 -4.64 20.89
N ASN A 240 -0.21 -3.31 20.98
CA ASN A 240 -1.26 -2.42 21.46
C ASN A 240 -2.54 -2.49 20.60
N CYS A 241 -2.41 -2.57 19.27
CA CYS A 241 -3.56 -2.76 18.38
C CYS A 241 -4.27 -4.09 18.66
N HIS A 242 -3.51 -5.17 18.82
CA HIS A 242 -4.04 -6.50 19.12
C HIS A 242 -4.75 -6.53 20.49
N GLU A 243 -4.15 -5.95 21.53
CA GLU A 243 -4.76 -5.85 22.86
C GLU A 243 -6.09 -5.08 22.83
N ASN A 244 -6.15 -3.95 22.11
CA ASN A 244 -7.40 -3.21 21.95
C ASN A 244 -8.48 -4.02 21.22
N ALA A 245 -8.11 -4.80 20.20
CA ALA A 245 -9.04 -5.72 19.54
C ALA A 245 -9.56 -6.78 20.52
N MET A 246 -8.71 -7.33 21.39
CA MET A 246 -9.13 -8.28 22.42
C MET A 246 -10.06 -7.66 23.47
N VAL A 247 -9.81 -6.42 23.90
CA VAL A 247 -10.70 -5.68 24.80
C VAL A 247 -12.09 -5.50 24.17
N LEU A 248 -12.16 -5.11 22.89
CA LEU A 248 -13.42 -4.98 22.16
C LEU A 248 -14.15 -6.32 22.04
N LYS A 249 -13.43 -7.39 21.64
CA LYS A 249 -13.96 -8.75 21.54
C LYS A 249 -14.59 -9.19 22.85
N GLN A 250 -13.86 -9.09 23.96
CA GLN A 250 -14.36 -9.45 25.28
C GLN A 250 -15.56 -8.61 25.71
N GLY A 251 -15.58 -7.32 25.36
CA GLY A 251 -16.73 -6.44 25.59
C GLY A 251 -17.98 -6.93 24.87
N LEU A 252 -17.86 -7.31 23.59
CA LEU A 252 -18.95 -7.87 22.79
C LEU A 252 -19.42 -9.22 23.32
N GLU A 253 -18.50 -10.12 23.68
CA GLU A 253 -18.82 -11.45 24.23
C GLU A 253 -19.60 -11.34 25.55
N LYS A 254 -19.19 -10.42 26.45
CA LYS A 254 -19.88 -10.17 27.73
C LYS A 254 -21.33 -9.74 27.57
N THR A 255 -21.72 -9.18 26.42
CA THR A 255 -23.13 -8.85 26.17
C THR A 255 -24.00 -10.09 25.96
N GLY A 256 -23.40 -11.22 25.58
CA GLY A 256 -24.11 -12.44 25.20
C GLY A 256 -24.89 -12.35 23.89
N ARG A 257 -24.82 -11.23 23.15
CA ARG A 257 -25.67 -10.94 21.97
C ARG A 257 -25.05 -11.29 20.62
N PHE A 258 -23.73 -11.44 20.56
CA PHE A 258 -22.98 -11.58 19.32
C PHE A 258 -22.23 -12.90 19.22
N ASN A 259 -22.09 -13.42 18.01
CA ASN A 259 -21.11 -14.44 17.64
C ASN A 259 -19.84 -13.75 17.16
N ILE A 260 -18.67 -14.11 17.67
CA ILE A 260 -17.40 -13.60 17.14
C ILE A 260 -17.00 -14.48 15.96
N VAL A 261 -16.78 -13.85 14.81
CA VAL A 261 -16.48 -14.50 13.52
C VAL A 261 -14.98 -14.43 13.21
N SER A 262 -14.29 -13.38 13.64
CA SER A 262 -12.83 -13.30 13.51
C SER A 262 -12.09 -14.26 14.46
N LYS A 263 -10.93 -14.74 14.03
CA LYS A 263 -9.99 -15.49 14.88
C LYS A 263 -9.26 -14.55 15.85
N ASP A 264 -8.64 -15.13 16.87
CA ASP A 264 -7.89 -14.39 17.90
C ASP A 264 -6.57 -13.89 17.33
N ASP A 265 -5.89 -14.75 16.57
CA ASP A 265 -4.65 -14.42 15.87
C ASP A 265 -4.91 -13.93 14.44
N GLY A 266 -4.17 -12.91 14.03
CA GLY A 266 -4.23 -12.33 12.69
C GLY A 266 -4.23 -10.81 12.70
N VAL A 267 -5.04 -10.21 11.81
CA VAL A 267 -5.17 -8.75 11.74
C VAL A 267 -5.91 -8.25 12.99
N PRO A 268 -5.44 -7.18 13.68
CA PRO A 268 -6.14 -6.58 14.82
C PRO A 268 -7.49 -5.97 14.44
N LEU A 269 -8.52 -6.81 14.33
CA LEU A 269 -9.91 -6.46 14.04
C LEU A 269 -10.85 -7.42 14.80
N VAL A 270 -12.13 -7.04 14.93
CA VAL A 270 -13.14 -7.90 15.55
C VAL A 270 -14.36 -7.98 14.65
N ALA A 271 -14.48 -9.08 13.91
CA ALA A 271 -15.65 -9.39 13.09
C ALA A 271 -16.66 -10.16 13.93
N PHE A 272 -17.93 -9.77 13.91
CA PHE A 272 -18.99 -10.41 14.71
C PHE A 272 -20.30 -10.53 13.93
N SER A 273 -21.31 -11.24 14.44
CA SER A 273 -22.67 -11.24 13.90
C SER A 273 -23.67 -11.28 15.05
N LEU A 274 -24.93 -10.89 14.82
CA LEU A 274 -25.98 -11.06 15.83
C LEU A 274 -26.31 -12.55 16.01
N LYS A 275 -26.50 -12.98 17.27
CA LYS A 275 -27.00 -14.33 17.58
C LYS A 275 -28.47 -14.51 17.20
N ASP A 276 -29.26 -13.45 17.35
CA ASP A 276 -30.67 -13.40 16.97
C ASP A 276 -30.91 -12.12 16.16
N ASN A 277 -31.23 -12.28 14.88
CA ASN A 277 -31.45 -11.19 13.93
C ASN A 277 -32.94 -11.03 13.54
N LYS A 278 -33.87 -11.59 14.32
CA LYS A 278 -35.31 -11.55 13.97
C LYS A 278 -35.96 -10.17 14.06
N ARG A 279 -35.45 -9.30 14.94
CA ARG A 279 -36.02 -7.96 15.19
C ARG A 279 -35.17 -6.83 14.66
N HIS A 280 -33.86 -7.01 14.68
CA HIS A 280 -32.84 -6.05 14.25
C HIS A 280 -31.74 -6.82 13.56
N ASP A 281 -31.14 -6.23 12.53
CA ASP A 281 -29.98 -6.79 11.83
C ASP A 281 -28.71 -5.97 12.07
N GLU A 282 -27.58 -6.43 11.53
CA GLU A 282 -26.29 -5.75 11.66
C GLU A 282 -26.27 -4.36 10.99
N PHE A 283 -27.11 -4.14 9.96
CA PHE A 283 -27.21 -2.85 9.28
C PHE A 283 -27.90 -1.81 10.16
N GLU A 284 -28.96 -2.20 10.88
CA GLU A 284 -29.62 -1.35 11.87
C GLU A 284 -28.69 -1.01 13.04
N VAL A 285 -27.87 -1.96 13.51
CA VAL A 285 -26.84 -1.71 14.55
C VAL A 285 -25.82 -0.69 14.03
N ALA A 286 -25.33 -0.86 12.80
CA ALA A 286 -24.40 0.08 12.17
C ALA A 286 -25.00 1.49 12.03
N GLU A 287 -26.27 1.60 11.62
CA GLU A 287 -26.98 2.89 11.53
C GLU A 287 -27.12 3.54 12.92
N MET A 288 -27.47 2.75 13.95
CA MET A 288 -27.61 3.27 15.30
C MET A 288 -26.29 3.80 15.86
N LEU A 289 -25.19 3.10 15.62
CA LEU A 289 -23.84 3.52 16.02
C LEU A 289 -23.41 4.83 15.35
N ARG A 290 -23.83 5.09 14.10
CA ARG A 290 -23.57 6.37 13.41
C ARG A 290 -24.17 7.57 14.15
N ARG A 291 -25.27 7.41 14.87
CA ARG A 291 -25.88 8.49 15.68
C ARG A 291 -24.98 8.95 16.83
N PHE A 292 -24.04 8.09 17.24
CA PHE A 292 -23.01 8.38 18.24
C PHE A 292 -21.66 8.74 17.61
N GLY A 293 -21.60 8.93 16.29
CA GLY A 293 -20.38 9.27 15.56
C GLY A 293 -19.49 8.09 15.17
N TRP A 294 -19.87 6.86 15.52
CA TRP A 294 -19.11 5.66 15.16
C TRP A 294 -19.44 5.20 13.73
N ILE A 295 -18.41 4.91 12.95
CA ILE A 295 -18.57 4.30 11.62
C ILE A 295 -18.14 2.84 11.74
N VAL A 296 -19.13 1.95 11.89
CA VAL A 296 -18.93 0.50 11.88
C VAL A 296 -19.71 -0.03 10.67
N PRO A 297 -19.03 -0.45 9.59
CA PRO A 297 -19.71 -0.96 8.41
C PRO A 297 -20.32 -2.33 8.68
N ALA A 298 -21.38 -2.68 7.94
CA ALA A 298 -22.01 -4.01 7.91
C ALA A 298 -22.07 -4.51 6.47
N TYR A 299 -21.77 -5.79 6.25
CA TYR A 299 -21.78 -6.42 4.93
C TYR A 299 -22.13 -7.91 5.01
N THR A 300 -22.70 -8.45 3.94
CA THR A 300 -22.93 -9.89 3.78
C THR A 300 -21.68 -10.57 3.22
N MET A 301 -21.40 -11.78 3.71
CA MET A 301 -20.29 -12.60 3.20
C MET A 301 -20.52 -13.02 1.73
N PRO A 302 -19.46 -13.47 1.01
CA PRO A 302 -19.56 -13.97 -0.38
C PRO A 302 -20.60 -15.09 -0.56
N ALA A 303 -20.93 -15.43 -1.82
CA ALA A 303 -22.06 -16.29 -2.19
C ALA A 303 -22.21 -17.59 -1.36
N ASP A 304 -21.10 -18.23 -1.01
CA ASP A 304 -21.09 -19.48 -0.24
C ASP A 304 -21.27 -19.31 1.29
N ALA A 305 -21.36 -18.07 1.77
CA ALA A 305 -21.52 -17.71 3.18
C ALA A 305 -22.54 -16.58 3.42
N GLN A 306 -23.39 -16.23 2.46
CA GLN A 306 -24.37 -15.11 2.53
C GLN A 306 -25.31 -15.13 3.75
N HIS A 307 -25.45 -16.27 4.43
CA HIS A 307 -26.22 -16.41 5.66
C HIS A 307 -25.51 -15.81 6.89
N VAL A 308 -24.27 -15.33 6.74
CA VAL A 308 -23.48 -14.63 7.75
C VAL A 308 -23.28 -13.17 7.31
N THR A 309 -23.87 -12.25 8.07
CA THR A 309 -23.64 -10.81 7.95
C THR A 309 -22.69 -10.38 9.06
N VAL A 310 -21.65 -9.61 8.71
CA VAL A 310 -20.59 -9.22 9.65
C VAL A 310 -20.39 -7.71 9.64
N PRO A 311 -20.34 -7.02 10.80
CA PRO A 311 -19.99 -5.62 10.85
C PRO A 311 -18.51 -5.42 11.16
N THR A 312 -17.69 -5.37 10.11
CA THR A 312 -16.32 -4.81 10.09
C THR A 312 -15.94 -4.36 8.69
N GLU A 313 -14.86 -3.60 8.57
CA GLU A 313 -14.26 -3.36 7.26
C GLU A 313 -13.12 -4.39 7.08
N TRP A 314 -13.03 -4.95 5.87
CA TRP A 314 -11.92 -5.76 5.32
C TRP A 314 -12.00 -7.29 5.45
N LYS A 315 -12.01 -7.92 4.26
CA LYS A 315 -11.96 -9.36 3.99
C LYS A 315 -10.51 -9.83 3.95
N GLU A 316 -10.07 -10.64 4.91
CA GLU A 316 -8.83 -11.42 4.79
C GLU A 316 -8.85 -12.55 5.84
N TRP A 317 -8.45 -13.75 5.42
CA TRP A 317 -8.26 -14.97 6.23
C TRP A 317 -9.49 -15.64 6.86
N GLN A 318 -10.23 -16.41 6.05
CA GLN A 318 -10.96 -17.59 6.53
C GLN A 318 -10.73 -18.75 5.57
N GLU A 319 -9.74 -19.59 5.87
CA GLU A 319 -9.74 -20.99 5.39
C GLU A 319 -10.50 -21.83 6.43
N ASN A 320 -11.54 -22.52 5.93
CA ASN A 320 -12.43 -23.53 6.53
C ASN A 320 -12.86 -23.34 7.99
#